data_AF-A0A5B8MEB3-F1
#
_entry.id   AF-A0A5B8MEB3-F1
#
_cell.length_a   1.000
_cell.length_b   1.000
_cell.length_c   1.000
_cell.angle_alpha   90.00
_cell.angle_beta   90.00
_cell.angle_gamma   90.00
#
_symmetry.space_group_name_H-M   'P 1'
#
loop_
_entity.id
_entity.type
_entity.pdbx_description
1 polymer ?
#
loop_
_entity_poly.entity_id
_entity_poly.type
_entity_poly.pdbx_seq_one_letter_code
_entity_poly.pdbx_strand_id
1 'polypeptide(L)'
;MVDASDTSAMMRTAKKKIGQHTLVMEHVTPATRLLEKRRQMFDVQESLEQQKVEFNRKEDGFKKREQGLKKKDLELQESLIKFSKFLQETDAKRNRADKKAIDERRLRGIKEGDIVSLKALLDELKAEKESTSSVVEKNMRYQKYLEQVLDIADQYHEISDLLMRFATLEATNGDLRQQAKGTSETNEATRAELQTYTKTRTDEILNLNNKISRKKKDLEEKERICFALESKKDYAMQAESQKRLQHGQVCMATENLSLRCKEMSKLKHPEHNKPIDQLNFIGEFMVDMASIIKQFRASNR
;
A
#
# COMPACT_ATOMS: atom_id res chain seq x y z
N MET A 1 56.91 -94.72 1.86
CA MET A 1 57.94 -95.36 2.71
C MET A 1 57.42 -96.71 3.17
N VAL A 2 57.38 -97.69 2.27
CA VAL A 2 57.16 -99.12 2.56
C VAL A 2 57.95 -99.88 1.49
N ASP A 3 58.78 -100.82 1.94
CA ASP A 3 59.44 -101.92 1.20
C ASP A 3 60.60 -101.66 0.24
N ALA A 4 61.58 -100.85 0.66
CA ALA A 4 62.96 -100.94 0.11
C ALA A 4 63.84 -101.97 0.86
N SER A 5 63.42 -102.41 2.06
CA SER A 5 64.16 -103.37 2.90
C SER A 5 63.96 -104.83 2.46
N ASP A 6 62.81 -105.17 1.90
CA ASP A 6 62.42 -106.56 1.65
C ASP A 6 63.02 -107.15 0.35
N THR A 7 63.32 -106.29 -0.62
CA THR A 7 64.03 -106.65 -1.87
C THR A 7 65.53 -106.88 -1.65
N SER A 8 66.15 -106.21 -0.66
CA SER A 8 67.57 -106.42 -0.32
C SER A 8 67.82 -107.75 0.39
N ALA A 9 66.84 -108.23 1.17
CA ALA A 9 66.91 -109.52 1.87
C ALA A 9 66.79 -110.72 0.91
N MET A 10 65.96 -110.64 -0.14
CA MET A 10 65.85 -111.68 -1.17
C MET A 10 67.09 -111.78 -2.09
N MET A 11 67.76 -110.67 -2.39
CA MET A 11 69.00 -110.71 -3.20
C MET A 11 70.21 -111.28 -2.43
N ARG A 12 70.27 -111.08 -1.10
CA ARG A 12 71.34 -111.66 -0.26
C ARG A 12 71.19 -113.17 -0.05
N THR A 13 69.96 -113.68 -0.02
CA THR A 13 69.68 -115.12 0.11
C THR A 13 69.88 -115.88 -1.20
N ALA A 14 69.62 -115.26 -2.36
CA ALA A 14 69.92 -115.84 -3.67
C ALA A 14 71.43 -115.99 -3.94
N LYS A 15 72.27 -115.06 -3.47
CA LYS A 15 73.74 -115.15 -3.59
C LYS A 15 74.37 -116.23 -2.68
N LYS A 16 73.65 -116.68 -1.65
CA LYS A 16 74.10 -117.72 -0.69
C LYS A 16 73.76 -119.15 -1.14
N LYS A 17 72.87 -119.35 -2.12
CA LYS A 17 72.45 -120.66 -2.62
C LYS A 17 73.22 -121.19 -3.85
N ILE A 18 74.06 -120.36 -4.47
CA ILE A 18 74.78 -120.69 -5.72
C ILE A 18 76.23 -121.20 -5.45
N GLY A 19 76.69 -121.16 -4.20
CA GLY A 19 78.06 -121.53 -3.81
C GLY A 19 78.23 -122.80 -2.96
N GLN A 20 77.16 -123.57 -2.71
CA GLN A 20 77.20 -124.76 -1.84
C GLN A 20 76.47 -125.94 -2.49
N HIS A 21 77.12 -126.57 -3.47
CA HIS A 21 76.94 -127.99 -3.81
C HIS A 21 78.19 -128.50 -4.54
N THR A 22 79.35 -128.34 -3.89
CA THR A 22 80.54 -129.15 -4.19
C THR A 22 80.37 -130.48 -3.47
N LEU A 23 79.42 -131.30 -3.93
CA LEU A 23 79.33 -132.70 -3.52
C LEU A 23 80.37 -133.49 -4.32
N VAL A 24 81.38 -133.95 -3.60
CA VAL A 24 82.44 -134.85 -4.05
C VAL A 24 81.81 -136.12 -4.63
N MET A 25 81.96 -136.35 -5.93
CA MET A 25 81.67 -137.62 -6.60
C MET A 25 82.94 -138.05 -7.35
N GLU A 26 83.85 -138.63 -6.57
CA GLU A 26 85.04 -139.36 -7.01
C GLU A 26 84.55 -140.71 -7.57
N HIS A 27 84.93 -141.07 -8.79
CA HIS A 27 84.46 -142.24 -9.57
C HIS A 27 83.20 -142.05 -10.45
N VAL A 28 83.23 -141.11 -11.39
CA VAL A 28 82.41 -141.14 -12.64
C VAL A 28 83.18 -140.47 -13.80
N THR A 29 82.96 -140.91 -15.03
CA THR A 29 83.69 -140.53 -16.26
C THR A 29 83.65 -139.01 -16.56
N PRO A 30 84.66 -138.42 -17.25
CA PRO A 30 84.68 -136.99 -17.61
C PRO A 30 83.41 -136.50 -18.34
N ALA A 31 82.75 -137.39 -19.09
CA ALA A 31 81.48 -137.12 -19.77
C ALA A 31 80.33 -136.80 -18.78
N THR A 32 80.24 -137.49 -17.64
CA THR A 32 79.20 -137.28 -16.62
C THR A 32 79.38 -135.97 -15.84
N ARG A 33 80.61 -135.52 -15.60
CA ARG A 33 80.88 -134.23 -14.91
C ARG A 33 80.54 -133.02 -15.78
N LEU A 34 80.77 -133.13 -17.10
CA LEU A 34 80.35 -132.10 -18.06
C LEU A 34 78.81 -132.02 -18.16
N LEU A 35 78.13 -133.17 -18.10
CA LEU A 35 76.67 -133.23 -18.06
C LEU A 35 76.11 -132.59 -16.79
N GLU A 36 76.70 -132.85 -15.62
CA GLU A 36 76.29 -132.23 -14.35
C GLU A 36 76.51 -130.71 -14.35
N LYS A 37 77.64 -130.22 -14.89
CA LYS A 37 77.90 -128.78 -15.04
C LYS A 37 76.95 -128.12 -16.04
N ARG A 38 76.56 -128.80 -17.12
CA ARG A 38 75.53 -128.34 -18.05
C ARG A 38 74.15 -128.30 -17.40
N ARG A 39 73.82 -129.29 -16.57
CA ARG A 39 72.59 -129.31 -15.77
C ARG A 39 72.57 -128.16 -14.76
N GLN A 40 73.63 -127.93 -13.99
CA GLN A 40 73.72 -126.79 -13.07
C GLN A 40 73.64 -125.44 -13.80
N MET A 41 74.27 -125.32 -14.97
CA MET A 41 74.16 -124.12 -15.80
C MET A 41 72.72 -123.94 -16.32
N PHE A 42 72.04 -125.03 -16.68
CA PHE A 42 70.64 -125.01 -17.09
C PHE A 42 69.72 -124.62 -15.92
N ASP A 43 69.91 -125.18 -14.72
CA ASP A 43 69.13 -124.85 -13.52
C ASP A 43 69.30 -123.37 -13.12
N VAL A 44 70.53 -122.83 -13.22
CA VAL A 44 70.80 -121.40 -12.97
C VAL A 44 70.22 -120.52 -14.08
N GLN A 45 70.32 -120.95 -15.34
CA GLN A 45 69.73 -120.25 -16.48
C GLN A 45 68.21 -120.21 -16.36
N GLU A 46 67.59 -121.33 -15.97
CA GLU A 46 66.16 -121.46 -15.72
C GLU A 46 65.73 -120.60 -14.52
N SER A 47 66.49 -120.59 -13.42
CA SER A 47 66.21 -119.73 -12.26
C SER A 47 66.36 -118.23 -12.60
N LEU A 48 67.36 -117.87 -13.42
CA LEU A 48 67.54 -116.50 -13.90
C LEU A 48 66.39 -116.09 -14.84
N GLU A 49 65.95 -116.99 -15.70
CA GLU A 49 64.82 -116.75 -16.61
C GLU A 49 63.51 -116.61 -15.83
N GLN A 50 63.28 -117.46 -14.82
CA GLN A 50 62.16 -117.32 -13.87
C GLN A 50 62.22 -115.97 -13.14
N GLN A 51 63.40 -115.55 -12.67
CA GLN A 51 63.57 -114.27 -11.98
C GLN A 51 63.34 -113.07 -12.92
N LYS A 52 63.78 -113.15 -14.18
CA LYS A 52 63.46 -112.14 -15.21
C LYS A 52 61.96 -112.06 -15.47
N VAL A 53 61.27 -113.21 -15.58
CA VAL A 53 59.82 -113.26 -15.73
C VAL A 53 59.12 -112.64 -14.52
N GLU A 54 59.59 -112.91 -13.29
CA GLU A 54 59.05 -112.29 -12.08
C GLU A 54 59.30 -110.78 -12.00
N PHE A 55 60.49 -110.31 -12.38
CA PHE A 55 60.80 -108.87 -12.44
C PHE A 55 59.97 -108.17 -13.50
N ASN A 56 59.85 -108.73 -14.71
CA ASN A 56 58.99 -108.18 -15.75
C ASN A 56 57.53 -108.13 -15.29
N ARG A 57 57.05 -109.17 -14.59
CA ARG A 57 55.70 -109.18 -14.01
C ARG A 57 55.50 -108.08 -12.95
N LYS A 58 56.51 -107.82 -12.10
CA LYS A 58 56.48 -106.73 -11.11
C LYS A 58 56.57 -105.36 -11.78
N GLU A 59 57.42 -105.20 -12.80
CA GLU A 59 57.57 -103.99 -13.58
C GLU A 59 56.26 -103.64 -14.30
N ASP A 60 55.60 -104.62 -14.93
CA ASP A 60 54.27 -104.45 -15.52
C ASP A 60 53.22 -104.06 -14.47
N GLY A 61 53.30 -104.64 -13.26
CA GLY A 61 52.46 -104.26 -12.13
C GLY A 61 52.66 -102.80 -11.69
N PHE A 62 53.91 -102.34 -11.61
CA PHE A 62 54.23 -100.96 -11.29
C PHE A 62 53.84 -99.99 -12.40
N LYS A 63 54.09 -100.32 -13.67
CA LYS A 63 53.64 -99.53 -14.82
C LYS A 63 52.12 -99.37 -14.82
N LYS A 64 51.37 -100.45 -14.58
CA LYS A 64 49.90 -100.38 -14.46
C LYS A 64 49.45 -99.51 -13.27
N ARG A 65 50.13 -99.60 -12.13
CA ARG A 65 49.81 -98.76 -10.95
C ARG A 65 50.15 -97.29 -11.18
N GLU A 66 51.28 -97.00 -11.81
CA GLU A 66 51.70 -95.65 -12.18
C GLU A 66 50.72 -95.03 -13.19
N GLN A 67 50.32 -95.79 -14.22
CA GLN A 67 49.28 -95.38 -15.18
C GLN A 67 47.95 -95.13 -14.47
N GLY A 68 47.56 -95.99 -13.53
CA GLY A 68 46.34 -95.81 -12.73
C GLY A 68 46.38 -94.56 -11.84
N LEU A 69 47.52 -94.25 -11.22
CA LEU A 69 47.72 -93.04 -10.44
C LEU A 69 47.69 -91.78 -11.33
N LYS A 70 48.37 -91.80 -12.47
CA LYS A 70 48.33 -90.70 -13.46
C LYS A 70 46.90 -90.44 -13.95
N LYS A 71 46.13 -91.49 -14.19
CA LYS A 71 44.72 -91.36 -14.58
C LYS A 71 43.88 -90.71 -13.47
N LYS A 72 44.04 -91.15 -12.21
CA LYS A 72 43.35 -90.54 -11.07
C LYS A 72 43.74 -89.09 -10.83
N ASP A 73 45.02 -88.75 -11.03
CA ASP A 73 45.50 -87.38 -10.92
C ASP A 73 44.88 -86.47 -11.99
N LEU A 74 44.83 -86.94 -13.25
CA LEU A 74 44.15 -86.24 -14.34
C LEU A 74 42.65 -86.06 -14.05
N GLU A 75 41.97 -87.10 -13.56
CA GLU A 75 40.56 -87.02 -13.17
C GLU A 75 40.33 -85.99 -12.04
N LEU A 76 41.23 -85.92 -11.05
CA LEU A 76 41.18 -84.92 -9.99
C LEU A 76 41.41 -83.51 -10.53
N GLN A 77 42.42 -83.30 -11.39
CA GLN A 77 42.69 -82.01 -12.02
C GLN A 77 41.49 -81.54 -12.86
N GLU A 78 40.89 -82.42 -13.66
CA GLU A 78 39.66 -82.10 -14.41
C GLU A 78 38.50 -81.73 -13.48
N SER A 79 38.31 -82.48 -12.39
CA SER A 79 37.28 -82.17 -11.40
C SER A 79 37.49 -80.81 -10.76
N LEU A 80 38.74 -80.45 -10.44
CA LEU A 80 39.10 -79.16 -9.84
C LEU A 80 38.85 -77.99 -10.81
N ILE A 81 39.17 -78.17 -12.09
CA ILE A 81 38.84 -77.18 -13.13
C ILE A 81 37.31 -77.02 -13.25
N LYS A 82 36.55 -78.11 -13.26
CA LYS A 82 35.08 -78.08 -13.30
C LYS A 82 34.50 -77.37 -12.08
N PHE A 83 34.99 -77.66 -10.88
CA PHE A 83 34.56 -76.99 -9.64
C PHE A 83 34.93 -75.51 -9.63
N SER A 84 36.16 -75.16 -10.04
CA SER A 84 36.58 -73.76 -10.13
C SER A 84 35.68 -72.97 -11.10
N LYS A 85 35.40 -73.53 -12.28
CA LYS A 85 34.49 -72.94 -13.25
C LYS A 85 33.07 -72.81 -12.69
N PHE A 86 32.56 -73.85 -12.02
CA PHE A 86 31.24 -73.81 -11.39
C PHE A 86 31.13 -72.73 -10.31
N LEU A 87 32.15 -72.57 -9.46
CA LEU A 87 32.20 -71.51 -8.44
C LEU A 87 32.21 -70.13 -9.10
N GLN A 88 33.07 -69.91 -10.10
CA GLN A 88 33.13 -68.64 -10.83
C GLN A 88 31.80 -68.30 -11.51
N GLU A 89 31.15 -69.26 -12.17
CA GLU A 89 29.86 -69.04 -12.81
C GLU A 89 28.74 -68.77 -11.80
N THR A 90 28.76 -69.46 -10.66
CA THR A 90 27.77 -69.28 -9.59
C THR A 90 27.94 -67.93 -8.91
N ASP A 91 29.17 -67.53 -8.58
CA ASP A 91 29.48 -66.21 -8.05
C ASP A 91 29.14 -65.11 -9.05
N ALA A 92 29.40 -65.30 -10.34
CA ALA A 92 29.00 -64.36 -11.38
C ALA A 92 27.47 -64.24 -11.48
N LYS A 93 26.73 -65.35 -11.37
CA LYS A 93 25.26 -65.34 -11.33
C LYS A 93 24.74 -64.62 -10.08
N ARG A 94 25.30 -64.91 -8.90
CA ARG A 94 24.95 -64.25 -7.63
C ARG A 94 25.20 -62.75 -7.71
N ASN A 95 26.40 -62.33 -8.13
CA ASN A 95 26.76 -60.92 -8.25
C ASN A 95 25.87 -60.18 -9.27
N ARG A 96 25.47 -60.81 -10.38
CA ARG A 96 24.51 -60.21 -11.32
C ARG A 96 23.12 -60.06 -10.70
N ALA A 97 22.64 -61.08 -10.00
CA ALA A 97 21.35 -61.04 -9.31
C ALA A 97 21.33 -59.96 -8.21
N ASP A 98 22.40 -59.87 -7.41
CA ASP A 98 22.55 -58.87 -6.35
C ASP A 98 22.58 -57.45 -6.93
N LYS A 99 23.38 -57.21 -7.97
CA LYS A 99 23.40 -55.91 -8.66
C LYS A 99 22.02 -55.52 -9.20
N LYS A 100 21.35 -56.45 -9.89
CA LYS A 100 20.01 -56.21 -10.42
C LYS A 100 19.00 -55.90 -9.30
N ALA A 101 19.06 -56.63 -8.18
CA ALA A 101 18.19 -56.38 -7.04
C ALA A 101 18.46 -55.02 -6.36
N ILE A 102 19.73 -54.57 -6.32
CA ILE A 102 20.09 -53.24 -5.82
C ILE A 102 19.56 -52.14 -6.75
N ASP A 103 19.78 -52.29 -8.06
CA ASP A 103 19.33 -51.32 -9.06
C ASP A 103 17.80 -51.21 -9.09
N GLU A 104 17.08 -52.33 -9.00
CA GLU A 104 15.62 -52.34 -8.93
C GLU A 104 15.10 -51.70 -7.62
N ARG A 105 15.75 -51.94 -6.48
CA ARG A 105 15.40 -51.26 -5.21
C ARG A 105 15.64 -49.76 -5.30
N ARG A 106 16.75 -49.33 -5.90
CA ARG A 106 17.06 -47.91 -6.10
C ARG A 106 16.03 -47.25 -7.02
N LEU A 107 15.71 -47.89 -8.14
CA LEU A 107 14.71 -47.38 -9.09
C LEU A 107 13.32 -47.30 -8.45
N ARG A 108 12.94 -48.31 -7.66
CA ARG A 108 11.70 -48.28 -6.89
C ARG A 108 11.65 -47.10 -5.93
N GLY A 109 12.70 -46.84 -5.16
CA GLY A 109 12.76 -45.70 -4.23
C GLY A 109 12.59 -44.35 -4.94
N ILE A 110 13.22 -44.17 -6.11
CA ILE A 110 13.02 -42.96 -6.92
C ILE A 110 11.55 -42.82 -7.34
N LYS A 111 10.96 -43.91 -7.86
CA LYS A 111 9.56 -43.89 -8.30
C LYS A 111 8.55 -43.70 -7.18
N GLU A 112 8.81 -44.26 -5.99
CA GLU A 112 8.00 -44.01 -4.80
C GLU A 112 8.09 -42.54 -4.38
N GLY A 113 9.28 -41.93 -4.44
CA GLY A 113 9.46 -40.49 -4.25
C GLY A 113 8.65 -39.65 -5.25
N ASP A 114 8.74 -39.98 -6.55
CA ASP A 114 7.96 -39.33 -7.61
C ASP A 114 6.45 -39.45 -7.36
N ILE A 115 5.99 -40.62 -6.90
CA ILE A 115 4.56 -40.85 -6.60
C ILE A 115 4.11 -39.95 -5.44
N VAL A 116 4.92 -39.81 -4.40
CA VAL A 116 4.58 -38.95 -3.25
C VAL A 116 4.52 -37.49 -3.66
N SER A 117 5.52 -37.00 -4.43
CA SER A 117 5.54 -35.61 -4.88
C SER A 117 4.38 -35.29 -5.83
N LEU A 118 4.08 -36.18 -6.78
CA LEU A 118 2.96 -36.01 -7.70
C LEU A 118 1.60 -36.07 -6.99
N LYS A 119 1.45 -36.91 -5.97
CA LYS A 119 0.23 -36.95 -5.16
C LYS A 119 0.02 -35.65 -4.39
N ALA A 120 1.06 -35.12 -3.76
CA ALA A 120 1.00 -33.85 -3.04
C ALA A 120 0.59 -32.70 -3.98
N LEU A 121 1.21 -32.62 -5.16
CA LEU A 121 0.86 -31.62 -6.17
C LEU A 121 -0.59 -31.77 -6.65
N LEU A 122 -1.05 -33.00 -6.84
CA LEU A 122 -2.42 -33.27 -7.26
C LEU A 122 -3.45 -32.85 -6.20
N ASP A 123 -3.14 -33.04 -4.92
CA ASP A 123 -4.01 -32.61 -3.82
C ASP A 123 -4.03 -31.08 -3.70
N GLU A 124 -2.88 -30.40 -3.88
CA GLU A 124 -2.80 -28.94 -3.95
C GLU A 124 -3.65 -28.38 -5.10
N LEU A 125 -3.48 -28.90 -6.31
CA LEU A 125 -4.26 -28.48 -7.48
C LEU A 125 -5.77 -28.74 -7.32
N LYS A 126 -6.16 -29.81 -6.61
CA LYS A 126 -7.57 -30.06 -6.28
C LYS A 126 -8.12 -29.02 -5.32
N ALA A 127 -7.36 -28.66 -4.28
CA ALA A 127 -7.77 -27.64 -3.32
C ALA A 127 -7.91 -26.27 -4.00
N GLU A 128 -6.96 -25.91 -4.88
CA GLU A 128 -7.04 -24.69 -5.68
C GLU A 128 -8.28 -24.70 -6.60
N LYS A 129 -8.52 -25.80 -7.31
CA LYS A 129 -9.71 -25.97 -8.15
C LYS A 129 -11.00 -25.79 -7.35
N GLU A 130 -11.10 -26.39 -6.17
CA GLU A 130 -12.29 -26.30 -5.32
C GLU A 130 -12.52 -24.87 -4.83
N SER A 131 -11.44 -24.19 -4.39
CA SER A 131 -11.48 -22.78 -4.01
C SER A 131 -11.96 -21.88 -5.15
N THR A 132 -11.33 -21.99 -6.33
CA THR A 132 -11.72 -21.20 -7.51
C THR A 132 -13.14 -21.53 -7.97
N SER A 133 -13.55 -22.81 -7.94
CA SER A 133 -14.92 -23.22 -8.27
C SER A 133 -15.94 -22.59 -7.32
N SER A 134 -15.66 -22.54 -6.01
CA SER A 134 -16.52 -21.89 -5.03
C SER A 134 -16.66 -20.38 -5.30
N VAL A 135 -15.58 -19.71 -5.68
CA VAL A 135 -15.61 -18.28 -6.05
C VAL A 135 -16.44 -18.06 -7.31
N VAL A 136 -16.27 -18.89 -8.34
CA VAL A 136 -17.06 -18.83 -9.58
C VAL A 136 -18.55 -19.04 -9.27
N GLU A 137 -18.90 -20.06 -8.49
CA GLU A 137 -20.29 -20.36 -8.15
C GLU A 137 -20.96 -19.22 -7.37
N LYS A 138 -20.24 -18.61 -6.41
CA LYS A 138 -20.72 -17.43 -5.69
C LYS A 138 -20.94 -16.24 -6.61
N ASN A 139 -20.09 -16.06 -7.62
CA ASN A 139 -20.19 -14.93 -8.56
C ASN A 139 -21.21 -15.16 -9.69
N MET A 140 -21.52 -16.43 -10.00
CA MET A 140 -22.45 -16.79 -11.07
C MET A 140 -23.86 -16.22 -10.85
N ARG A 141 -24.28 -15.99 -9.60
CA ARG A 141 -25.54 -15.29 -9.30
C ARG A 141 -25.57 -13.85 -9.82
N TYR A 142 -24.45 -13.14 -9.77
CA TYR A 142 -24.34 -11.76 -10.27
C TYR A 142 -24.34 -11.73 -11.78
N GLN A 143 -23.62 -12.67 -12.42
CA GLN A 143 -23.66 -12.83 -13.87
C GLN A 143 -25.10 -13.10 -14.34
N LYS A 144 -25.79 -14.09 -13.77
CA LYS A 144 -27.19 -14.41 -14.11
C LYS A 144 -28.12 -13.22 -13.92
N TYR A 145 -27.93 -12.45 -12.85
CA TYR A 145 -28.69 -11.23 -12.63
C TYR A 145 -28.43 -10.19 -13.73
N LEU A 146 -27.17 -9.96 -14.11
CA LEU A 146 -26.82 -9.01 -15.17
C LEU A 146 -27.30 -9.47 -16.55
N GLU A 147 -27.30 -10.77 -16.82
CA GLU A 147 -27.92 -11.37 -18.01
C GLU A 147 -29.44 -11.08 -18.04
N GLN A 148 -30.16 -11.26 -16.93
CA GLN A 148 -31.58 -10.90 -16.84
C GLN A 148 -31.82 -9.39 -17.04
N VAL A 149 -30.90 -8.54 -16.60
CA VAL A 149 -30.99 -7.09 -16.84
C VAL A 149 -30.79 -6.78 -18.33
N LEU A 150 -29.87 -7.47 -19.02
CA LEU A 150 -29.70 -7.35 -20.48
C LEU A 150 -30.97 -7.75 -21.23
N ASP A 151 -31.65 -8.81 -20.82
CA ASP A 151 -32.90 -9.27 -21.45
C ASP A 151 -34.02 -8.20 -21.43
N ILE A 152 -33.97 -7.27 -20.46
CA ILE A 152 -34.94 -6.19 -20.31
C ILE A 152 -34.42 -4.89 -20.94
N ALA A 153 -33.11 -4.69 -20.95
CA ALA A 153 -32.47 -3.46 -21.34
C ALA A 153 -31.90 -3.56 -22.76
N ASP A 154 -32.78 -3.53 -23.76
CA ASP A 154 -32.51 -3.65 -25.21
C ASP A 154 -31.42 -2.70 -25.77
N GLN A 155 -31.01 -1.70 -25.00
CA GLN A 155 -29.99 -0.71 -25.37
C GLN A 155 -28.56 -1.23 -25.17
N TYR A 156 -28.37 -2.30 -24.40
CA TYR A 156 -27.07 -2.88 -24.06
C TYR A 156 -27.00 -4.31 -24.57
N HIS A 157 -25.86 -4.68 -25.17
CA HIS A 157 -25.70 -6.00 -25.79
C HIS A 157 -24.81 -6.90 -24.94
N GLU A 158 -23.89 -6.32 -24.18
CA GLU A 158 -23.00 -7.04 -23.28
C GLU A 158 -23.08 -6.54 -21.84
N ILE A 159 -22.77 -7.42 -20.88
CA ILE A 159 -22.71 -7.06 -19.44
C ILE A 159 -21.69 -5.94 -19.22
N SER A 160 -20.60 -5.96 -19.99
CA SER A 160 -19.56 -4.93 -19.97
C SER A 160 -20.15 -3.53 -20.24
N ASP A 161 -21.09 -3.41 -21.19
CA ASP A 161 -21.73 -2.14 -21.52
C ASP A 161 -22.56 -1.60 -20.35
N LEU A 162 -23.31 -2.48 -19.66
CA LEU A 162 -24.07 -2.14 -18.46
C LEU A 162 -23.15 -1.64 -17.34
N LEU A 163 -22.02 -2.32 -17.12
CA LEU A 163 -21.06 -1.95 -16.08
C LEU A 163 -20.38 -0.61 -16.40
N MET A 164 -19.97 -0.40 -17.65
CA MET A 164 -19.39 0.88 -18.10
C MET A 164 -20.39 2.02 -17.97
N ARG A 165 -21.66 1.79 -18.32
CA ARG A 165 -22.73 2.76 -18.12
C ARG A 165 -22.94 3.06 -16.64
N PHE A 166 -23.02 2.03 -15.81
CA PHE A 166 -23.17 2.19 -14.36
C PHE A 166 -22.03 3.02 -13.78
N ALA A 167 -20.78 2.70 -14.11
CA ALA A 167 -19.62 3.44 -13.64
C ALA A 167 -19.66 4.91 -14.06
N THR A 168 -20.08 5.19 -15.29
CA THR A 168 -20.24 6.56 -15.79
C THR A 168 -21.35 7.31 -15.04
N LEU A 169 -22.49 6.65 -14.79
CA LEU A 169 -23.60 7.23 -14.04
C LEU A 169 -23.27 7.44 -12.57
N GLU A 170 -22.53 6.52 -11.95
CA GLU A 170 -22.06 6.63 -10.58
C GLU A 170 -21.10 7.81 -10.43
N ALA A 171 -20.12 7.94 -11.33
CA ALA A 171 -19.20 9.08 -11.36
C ALA A 171 -19.97 10.40 -11.56
N THR A 172 -20.85 10.47 -12.56
CA THR A 172 -21.67 11.67 -12.84
C THR A 172 -22.57 12.04 -11.66
N ASN A 173 -23.19 11.07 -11.01
CA ASN A 173 -24.01 11.30 -9.82
C ASN A 173 -23.15 11.79 -8.63
N GLY A 174 -21.93 11.29 -8.49
CA GLY A 174 -20.94 11.80 -7.53
C GLY A 174 -20.65 13.29 -7.75
N ASP A 175 -20.32 13.67 -8.98
CA ASP A 175 -20.03 15.05 -9.37
C ASP A 175 -21.24 15.97 -9.15
N LEU A 176 -22.44 15.54 -9.57
CA LEU A 176 -23.68 16.29 -9.39
C LEU A 176 -24.01 16.49 -7.91
N ARG A 177 -23.81 15.47 -7.07
CA ARG A 177 -24.02 15.58 -5.61
C ARG A 177 -23.04 16.56 -4.98
N GLN A 178 -21.77 16.53 -5.40
CA GLN A 178 -20.76 17.46 -4.91
C GLN A 178 -21.10 18.89 -5.34
N GLN A 179 -21.48 19.09 -6.60
CA GLN A 179 -21.89 20.39 -7.12
C GLN A 179 -23.12 20.92 -6.39
N ALA A 180 -24.15 20.09 -6.21
CA ALA A 180 -25.37 20.47 -5.50
C ALA A 180 -25.07 20.89 -4.04
N LYS A 181 -24.17 20.16 -3.36
CA LYS A 181 -23.70 20.53 -2.03
C LYS A 181 -23.02 21.90 -2.03
N GLY A 182 -22.05 22.12 -2.93
CA GLY A 182 -21.35 23.41 -3.04
C GLY A 182 -22.29 24.58 -3.41
N THR A 183 -23.26 24.35 -4.30
CA THR A 183 -24.29 25.36 -4.61
C THR A 183 -25.19 25.65 -3.42
N SER A 184 -25.55 24.65 -2.60
CA SER A 184 -26.33 24.86 -1.39
C SER A 184 -25.56 25.69 -0.37
N GLU A 185 -24.28 25.37 -0.12
CA GLU A 185 -23.41 26.08 0.82
C GLU A 185 -23.21 27.55 0.38
N THR A 186 -22.95 27.79 -0.90
CA THR A 186 -22.81 29.15 -1.44
C THR A 186 -24.12 29.94 -1.36
N ASN A 187 -25.26 29.32 -1.64
CA ASN A 187 -26.58 29.97 -1.50
C ASN A 187 -26.87 30.35 -0.05
N GLU A 188 -26.57 29.45 0.90
CA GLU A 188 -26.73 29.73 2.33
C GLU A 188 -25.82 30.88 2.79
N ALA A 189 -24.56 30.89 2.35
CA ALA A 189 -23.63 31.99 2.62
C ALA A 189 -24.13 33.33 2.06
N THR A 190 -24.59 33.37 0.80
CA THR A 190 -25.15 34.58 0.18
C THR A 190 -26.43 35.05 0.89
N ARG A 191 -27.29 34.12 1.33
CA ARG A 191 -28.49 34.46 2.12
C ARG A 191 -28.12 35.09 3.46
N ALA A 192 -27.12 34.54 4.15
CA ALA A 192 -26.64 35.08 5.43
C ALA A 192 -26.02 36.48 5.25
N GLU A 193 -25.25 36.68 4.17
CA GLU A 193 -24.68 37.99 3.81
C GLU A 193 -25.79 39.01 3.51
N LEU A 194 -26.78 38.65 2.70
CA LEU A 194 -27.91 39.51 2.37
C LEU A 194 -28.73 39.89 3.62
N GLN A 195 -28.94 38.94 4.52
CA GLN A 195 -29.65 39.21 5.79
C GLN A 195 -28.87 40.20 6.65
N THR A 196 -27.55 40.03 6.75
CA THR A 196 -26.67 40.93 7.51
C THR A 196 -26.64 42.33 6.90
N TYR A 197 -26.50 42.41 5.58
CA TYR A 197 -26.55 43.67 4.84
C TYR A 197 -27.89 44.41 5.05
N THR A 198 -29.00 43.68 4.92
CA THR A 198 -30.35 44.24 5.11
C THR A 198 -30.50 44.80 6.51
N LYS A 199 -30.13 44.03 7.55
CA LYS A 199 -30.18 44.49 8.95
C LYS A 199 -29.36 45.77 9.15
N THR A 200 -28.12 45.78 8.65
CA THR A 200 -27.21 46.93 8.77
C THR A 200 -27.79 48.18 8.10
N ARG A 201 -28.38 48.04 6.91
CA ARG A 201 -29.02 49.15 6.20
C ARG A 201 -30.30 49.62 6.89
N THR A 202 -31.10 48.71 7.43
CA THR A 202 -32.27 49.09 8.23
C THR A 202 -31.86 49.89 9.47
N ASP A 203 -30.81 49.45 10.19
CA ASP A 203 -30.27 50.16 11.34
C ASP A 203 -29.73 51.55 10.97
N GLU A 204 -29.07 51.67 9.82
CA GLU A 204 -28.59 52.95 9.29
C GLU A 204 -29.75 53.90 8.93
N ILE A 205 -30.80 53.40 8.27
CA ILE A 205 -32.01 54.18 7.97
C ILE A 205 -32.66 54.69 9.25
N LEU A 206 -32.78 53.85 10.29
CA LEU A 206 -33.30 54.27 11.59
C LEU A 206 -32.44 55.37 12.22
N ASN A 207 -31.11 55.22 12.17
CA ASN A 207 -30.19 56.23 12.67
C ASN A 207 -30.29 57.55 11.90
N LEU A 208 -30.43 57.52 10.58
CA LEU A 208 -30.63 58.71 9.75
C LEU A 208 -31.98 59.37 10.04
N ASN A 209 -33.06 58.60 10.18
CA ASN A 209 -34.38 59.11 10.56
C ASN A 209 -34.37 59.79 11.93
N ASN A 210 -33.64 59.22 12.89
CA ASN A 210 -33.42 59.85 14.20
C ASN A 210 -32.66 61.17 14.08
N LYS A 211 -31.62 61.24 13.23
CA LYS A 211 -30.88 62.50 12.96
C LYS A 211 -31.76 63.54 12.29
N ILE A 212 -32.57 63.15 11.31
CA ILE A 212 -33.54 64.04 10.63
C ILE A 212 -34.52 64.62 11.65
N SER A 213 -35.06 63.78 12.54
CA SER A 213 -36.02 64.21 13.56
C SER A 213 -35.40 65.22 14.53
N ARG A 214 -34.14 64.99 14.97
CA ARG A 214 -33.40 65.97 15.80
C ARG A 214 -33.20 67.28 15.06
N LYS A 215 -32.74 67.24 13.80
CA LYS A 215 -32.52 68.45 12.98
C LYS A 215 -33.81 69.22 12.72
N LYS A 216 -34.94 68.54 12.51
CA LYS A 216 -36.25 69.19 12.38
C LYS A 216 -36.65 69.92 13.66
N LYS A 217 -36.48 69.28 14.82
CA LYS A 217 -36.74 69.92 16.11
C LYS A 217 -35.86 71.15 16.34
N ASP A 218 -34.57 71.04 16.02
CA ASP A 218 -33.65 72.17 16.13
C ASP A 218 -34.04 73.32 15.19
N LEU A 219 -34.46 73.01 13.95
CA LEU A 219 -34.94 73.99 12.98
C LEU A 219 -36.20 74.71 13.49
N GLU A 220 -37.21 73.95 13.92
CA GLU A 220 -38.45 74.52 14.47
C GLU A 220 -38.19 75.43 15.68
N GLU A 221 -37.25 75.04 16.55
CA GLU A 221 -36.85 75.88 17.69
C GLU A 221 -36.19 77.19 17.23
N LYS A 222 -35.29 77.13 16.24
CA LYS A 222 -34.67 78.33 15.67
C LYS A 222 -35.69 79.22 14.97
N GLU A 223 -36.63 78.66 14.21
CA GLU A 223 -37.71 79.39 13.57
C GLU A 223 -38.60 80.10 14.59
N ARG A 224 -38.96 79.43 15.70
CA ARG A 224 -39.71 80.05 16.81
C ARG A 224 -38.97 81.23 17.42
N ILE A 225 -37.67 81.08 17.68
CA ILE A 225 -36.84 82.15 18.23
C ILE A 225 -36.74 83.33 17.24
N CYS A 226 -36.48 83.05 15.96
CA CYS A 226 -36.43 84.07 14.91
C CYS A 226 -37.75 84.85 14.83
N PHE A 227 -38.89 84.16 14.79
CA PHE A 227 -40.21 84.80 14.78
C PHE A 227 -40.45 85.68 16.01
N ALA A 228 -40.09 85.21 17.20
CA ALA A 228 -40.23 85.98 18.43
C ALA A 228 -39.34 87.25 18.43
N LEU A 229 -38.10 87.15 17.91
CA LEU A 229 -37.21 88.30 17.75
C LEU A 229 -37.72 89.28 16.70
N GLU A 230 -38.27 88.78 15.59
CA GLU A 230 -38.84 89.59 14.53
C GLU A 230 -40.07 90.37 15.03
N SER A 231 -40.98 89.71 15.75
CA SER A 231 -42.12 90.38 16.37
C SER A 231 -41.70 91.46 17.37
N LYS A 232 -40.67 91.19 18.19
CA LYS A 232 -40.09 92.21 19.10
C LYS A 232 -39.48 93.38 18.33
N LYS A 233 -38.76 93.11 17.25
CA LYS A 233 -38.16 94.12 16.37
C LYS A 233 -39.25 95.00 15.76
N ASP A 234 -40.32 94.40 15.23
CA ASP A 234 -41.43 95.12 14.62
C ASP A 234 -42.18 95.99 15.65
N TYR A 235 -42.43 95.46 16.84
CA TYR A 235 -43.00 96.25 17.95
C TYR A 235 -42.11 97.44 18.32
N ALA A 236 -40.80 97.22 18.46
CA ALA A 236 -39.85 98.29 18.76
C ALA A 236 -39.79 99.34 17.62
N MET A 237 -39.80 98.91 16.36
CA MET A 237 -39.84 99.79 15.20
C MET A 237 -41.13 100.61 15.16
N GLN A 238 -42.29 100.00 15.45
CA GLN A 238 -43.56 100.70 15.50
C GLN A 238 -43.60 101.72 16.65
N ALA A 239 -43.10 101.36 17.82
CA ALA A 239 -42.99 102.27 18.96
C ALA A 239 -42.07 103.46 18.64
N GLU A 240 -40.92 103.22 18.02
CA GLU A 240 -40.01 104.29 17.58
C GLU A 240 -40.61 105.15 16.46
N SER A 241 -41.33 104.55 15.51
CA SER A 241 -42.08 105.27 14.47
C SER A 241 -43.13 106.20 15.10
N GLN A 242 -43.89 105.72 16.09
CA GLN A 242 -44.89 106.51 16.80
C GLN A 242 -44.25 107.66 17.58
N LYS A 243 -43.13 107.43 18.28
CA LYS A 243 -42.38 108.51 18.95
C LYS A 243 -41.85 109.54 17.94
N ARG A 244 -41.32 109.10 16.80
CA ARG A 244 -40.87 110.00 15.72
C ARG A 244 -42.03 110.82 15.16
N LEU A 245 -43.21 110.21 14.98
CA LEU A 245 -44.41 110.92 14.54
C LEU A 245 -44.84 111.98 15.57
N GLN A 246 -44.93 111.62 16.85
CA GLN A 246 -45.25 112.56 17.93
C GLN A 246 -44.24 113.70 18.00
N HIS A 247 -42.95 113.40 17.91
CA HIS A 247 -41.90 114.41 17.83
C HIS A 247 -42.11 115.34 16.63
N GLY A 248 -42.38 114.79 15.44
CA GLY A 248 -42.69 115.57 14.24
C GLY A 248 -43.93 116.45 14.39
N GLN A 249 -45.00 115.93 14.99
CA GLN A 249 -46.23 116.69 15.28
C GLN A 249 -45.97 117.85 16.25
N VAL A 250 -45.19 117.62 17.32
CA VAL A 250 -44.79 118.68 18.26
C VAL A 250 -43.93 119.74 17.56
N CYS A 251 -42.99 119.33 16.70
CA CYS A 251 -42.17 120.27 15.92
C CYS A 251 -43.05 121.12 15.00
N MET A 252 -43.95 120.52 14.22
CA MET A 252 -44.85 121.26 13.32
C MET A 252 -45.83 122.17 14.08
N ALA A 253 -46.39 121.71 15.21
CA ALA A 253 -47.28 122.53 16.01
C ALA A 253 -46.54 123.74 16.58
N THR A 254 -45.35 123.50 17.14
CA THR A 254 -44.45 124.56 17.62
C THR A 254 -44.12 125.55 16.50
N GLU A 255 -43.73 125.07 15.32
CA GLU A 255 -43.40 125.92 14.19
C GLU A 255 -44.60 126.78 13.78
N ASN A 256 -45.78 126.17 13.62
CA ASN A 256 -47.04 126.87 13.30
C ASN A 256 -47.42 127.92 14.36
N LEU A 257 -47.32 127.59 15.65
CA LEU A 257 -47.59 128.54 16.74
C LEU A 257 -46.58 129.69 16.74
N SER A 258 -45.30 129.40 16.53
CA SER A 258 -44.25 130.42 16.49
C SER A 258 -44.45 131.37 15.31
N LEU A 259 -44.88 130.86 14.15
CA LEU A 259 -45.23 131.65 12.98
C LEU A 259 -46.41 132.59 13.28
N ARG A 260 -47.47 132.07 13.91
CA ARG A 260 -48.62 132.90 14.35
C ARG A 260 -48.22 133.98 15.37
N CYS A 261 -47.37 133.66 16.33
CA CYS A 261 -46.83 134.64 17.28
C CYS A 261 -45.98 135.70 16.57
N LYS A 262 -45.18 135.31 15.57
CA LYS A 262 -44.42 136.24 14.72
C LYS A 262 -45.35 137.15 13.91
N GLU A 263 -46.42 136.62 13.30
CA GLU A 263 -47.42 137.40 12.54
C GLU A 263 -48.14 138.43 13.43
N MET A 264 -48.46 138.08 14.68
CA MET A 264 -49.13 138.97 15.64
C MET A 264 -48.18 139.99 16.29
N SER A 265 -46.87 139.76 16.21
CA SER A 265 -45.86 140.65 16.74
C SER A 265 -45.51 141.77 15.74
N LYS A 266 -45.48 143.02 16.20
CA LYS A 266 -45.00 144.16 15.40
C LYS A 266 -43.47 144.30 15.36
N LEU A 267 -42.74 143.43 16.09
CA LEU A 267 -41.28 143.40 16.17
C LEU A 267 -40.69 142.33 15.23
N LYS A 268 -39.54 142.63 14.61
CA LYS A 268 -38.77 141.64 13.83
C LYS A 268 -38.08 140.67 14.79
N HIS A 269 -38.35 139.38 14.62
CA HIS A 269 -37.77 138.30 15.43
C HIS A 269 -36.78 137.46 14.62
N PRO A 270 -35.73 136.91 15.25
CA PRO A 270 -34.78 136.03 14.57
C PRO A 270 -35.42 134.73 14.05
N GLU A 271 -34.78 134.12 13.05
CA GLU A 271 -35.15 132.78 12.57
C GLU A 271 -34.76 131.73 13.61
N HIS A 272 -35.75 131.02 14.14
CA HIS A 272 -35.53 129.95 15.10
C HIS A 272 -35.71 128.62 14.37
N ASN A 273 -34.60 127.93 14.08
CA ASN A 273 -34.61 126.66 13.35
C ASN A 273 -34.79 125.43 14.26
N LYS A 274 -34.71 125.59 15.58
CA LYS A 274 -34.91 124.49 16.53
C LYS A 274 -36.26 124.66 17.25
N PRO A 275 -37.05 123.58 17.43
CA PRO A 275 -38.34 123.64 18.10
C PRO A 275 -38.27 124.20 19.53
N ILE A 276 -37.20 123.93 20.27
CA ILE A 276 -37.03 124.44 21.64
C ILE A 276 -36.93 125.97 21.64
N ASP A 277 -36.18 126.54 20.69
CA ASP A 277 -36.00 127.98 20.57
C ASP A 277 -37.33 128.66 20.16
N GLN A 278 -38.09 128.01 19.27
CA GLN A 278 -39.44 128.44 18.89
C GLN A 278 -40.43 128.40 20.07
N LEU A 279 -40.40 127.36 20.92
CA LEU A 279 -41.24 127.26 22.13
C LEU A 279 -40.90 128.34 23.15
N ASN A 280 -39.61 128.61 23.38
CA ASN A 280 -39.18 129.68 24.27
C ASN A 280 -39.69 131.04 23.78
N PHE A 281 -39.58 131.31 22.48
CA PHE A 281 -40.13 132.52 21.87
C PHE A 281 -41.65 132.62 22.05
N ILE A 282 -42.41 131.54 21.78
CA ILE A 282 -43.87 131.52 22.04
C ILE A 282 -44.16 131.84 23.52
N GLY A 283 -43.39 131.26 24.44
CA GLY A 283 -43.49 131.50 25.88
C GLY A 283 -43.28 132.96 26.25
N GLU A 284 -42.19 133.57 25.79
CA GLU A 284 -41.89 134.99 25.99
C GLU A 284 -43.00 135.88 25.43
N PHE A 285 -43.43 135.63 24.18
CA PHE A 285 -44.52 136.38 23.55
C PHE A 285 -45.84 136.29 24.35
N MET A 286 -46.16 135.12 24.92
CA MET A 286 -47.35 134.95 25.75
C MET A 286 -47.26 135.67 27.09
N VAL A 287 -46.07 135.70 27.71
CA VAL A 287 -45.83 136.48 28.93
C VAL A 287 -45.96 137.98 28.67
N ASP A 288 -45.45 138.45 27.53
CA ASP A 288 -45.60 139.84 27.11
C ASP A 288 -47.07 140.20 26.86
N MET A 289 -47.81 139.38 26.12
CA MET A 289 -49.25 139.58 25.90
C MET A 289 -50.05 139.54 27.21
N ALA A 290 -49.74 138.63 28.13
CA ALA A 290 -50.37 138.58 29.44
C ALA A 290 -50.07 139.85 30.27
N SER A 291 -48.84 140.37 30.18
CA SER A 291 -48.43 141.62 30.82
C SER A 291 -49.15 142.83 30.21
N ILE A 292 -49.29 142.88 28.87
CA ILE A 292 -50.08 143.90 28.17
C ILE A 292 -51.55 143.84 28.59
N ILE A 293 -52.16 142.66 28.66
CA ILE A 293 -53.55 142.51 29.12
C ILE A 293 -53.70 142.96 30.57
N LYS A 294 -52.73 142.63 31.44
CA LYS A 294 -52.71 143.03 32.85
C LYS A 294 -52.57 144.55 32.99
N GLN A 295 -51.72 145.19 32.18
CA GLN A 295 -51.59 146.64 32.11
C GLN A 295 -52.86 147.29 31.55
N PHE A 296 -53.46 146.75 30.49
CA PHE A 296 -54.73 147.25 29.93
C PHE A 296 -55.89 147.14 30.94
N ARG A 297 -55.94 146.07 31.73
CA ARG A 297 -56.89 145.91 32.84
C ARG A 297 -56.62 146.85 34.02
N ALA A 298 -55.37 147.27 34.21
CA ALA A 298 -55.00 148.26 35.22
C ALA A 298 -55.23 149.72 34.75
N SER A 299 -55.16 149.99 33.45
CA SER A 299 -55.46 151.30 32.84
C SER A 299 -56.95 151.54 32.58
N ASN A 300 -57.80 150.50 32.65
CA ASN A 300 -59.27 150.57 32.58
C ASN A 300 -59.93 150.44 33.96
N ARG A 301 -59.24 150.85 35.03
CA ARG A 301 -59.79 151.04 36.38
C ARG A 301 -59.46 152.45 36.88
#